data_AF-A0A9D8ASB6-F1
#
_entry.id   AF-A0A9D8ASB6-F1
#
_cell.length_a   1.000
_cell.length_b   1.000
_cell.length_c   1.000
_cell.angle_alpha   90.00
_cell.angle_beta   90.00
_cell.angle_gamma   90.00
#
_symmetry.space_group_name_H-M   'P 1'
#
loop_
_entity.id
_entity.type
_entity.pdbx_description
1 polymer ?
#
loop_
_entity_poly.entity_id
_entity_poly.type
_entity_poly.pdbx_seq_one_letter_code
_entity_poly.pdbx_strand_id
1 'polypeptide(L)'
;MDDQNRALLVLVDSRQQESYVEVEPAFIAALDHWGMPHRRHDLADGQPSTETLRACAAVLVAQQNLCTVLTDDTAQAIAEAVADGLGYIGCDPNVGYMAPPLQHMLAVRAQDVQPVMGLRVVDAAHWVSLWQVPGEAYRFMRPLEMACTRPVMPRVRVLLESDGHPALWVSPYGRGRVVQWALPPGIWRRDVFGHCEGLDDLLWRGIVWAARKPFAMLALPPFSTACVGDAIGAHDFAWVESLSEHGFLPNIGIFPDDIDALSEVRGQSNFADRTVDWMRRYAESGTAEFSPHAATWNRSYLLYGRADGTEIPARELEQRLAAVDKQFARYGIPWARTVNPHRCQVGRNAMPFLEARGVQFTLSGQYPGETWEMEHRLWDGAPYGHPGFTIAPLPGSVRFFVVTSGRPYHDAVVFTGPDTCRLREHAYLMQVDPMWGRTRWQNHSPVDDWDAIASAAVRQIRLGLNALFFACPSTHEQTVAYVRLEEWASLWKEVDRRTARYERWPALYSDVAVYARARHGTRLQNVHWSGTSLACELEGCPDVPLYLTVWNDFGDSEWVGRRYERVEPFEGSQRIVFSQV
;
A
#
# COMPACT_ATOMS: atom_id res chain seq x y z
N MET A 1 -19.10 -25.69 -23.82
CA MET A 1 -18.07 -25.48 -22.77
C MET A 1 -17.99 -23.99 -22.63
N ASP A 2 -18.74 -23.44 -21.69
CA ASP A 2 -18.92 -22.00 -21.57
C ASP A 2 -17.65 -21.41 -20.98
N ASP A 3 -17.00 -20.55 -21.75
CA ASP A 3 -15.78 -19.86 -21.40
C ASP A 3 -16.08 -18.82 -20.31
N GLN A 4 -15.84 -19.17 -19.04
CA GLN A 4 -16.11 -18.30 -17.89
C GLN A 4 -14.95 -17.33 -17.71
N ASN A 5 -15.16 -16.05 -18.03
CA ASN A 5 -14.22 -14.99 -17.69
C ASN A 5 -14.37 -14.61 -16.21
N ARG A 6 -13.44 -15.10 -15.37
CA ARG A 6 -13.31 -14.90 -13.93
C ARG A 6 -13.01 -13.45 -13.51
N ALA A 7 -13.38 -12.45 -14.31
CA ALA A 7 -13.37 -11.04 -13.95
C ALA A 7 -14.49 -10.70 -12.95
N LEU A 8 -14.32 -9.58 -12.25
CA LEU A 8 -15.34 -8.97 -11.41
C LEU A 8 -16.32 -8.16 -12.28
N LEU A 9 -17.61 -8.25 -11.99
CA LEU A 9 -18.63 -7.38 -12.56
C LEU A 9 -18.94 -6.24 -11.57
N VAL A 10 -18.51 -5.03 -11.88
CA VAL A 10 -18.74 -3.83 -11.06
C VAL A 10 -20.03 -3.17 -11.51
N LEU A 11 -21.07 -3.26 -10.69
CA LEU A 11 -22.34 -2.60 -10.96
C LEU A 11 -22.26 -1.12 -10.58
N VAL A 12 -22.75 -0.28 -11.48
CA VAL A 12 -22.84 1.18 -11.33
C VAL A 12 -24.14 1.68 -11.97
N ASP A 13 -24.54 2.91 -11.67
CA ASP A 13 -25.65 3.59 -12.32
C ASP A 13 -25.30 5.05 -12.57
N SER A 14 -24.94 5.39 -13.80
CA SER A 14 -24.56 6.76 -14.19
C SER A 14 -25.71 7.76 -14.15
N ARG A 15 -26.97 7.32 -13.99
CA ARG A 15 -28.10 8.25 -13.77
C ARG A 15 -28.05 8.87 -12.37
N GLN A 16 -27.36 8.23 -11.42
CA GLN A 16 -27.20 8.71 -10.05
C GLN A 16 -25.82 9.37 -9.86
N GLN A 17 -25.64 10.54 -10.47
CA GLN A 17 -24.35 11.22 -10.60
C GLN A 17 -23.61 11.43 -9.26
N GLU A 18 -24.33 11.80 -8.19
CA GLU A 18 -23.70 12.11 -6.90
C GLU A 18 -22.99 10.91 -6.27
N SER A 19 -23.56 9.71 -6.34
CA SER A 19 -22.90 8.49 -5.84
C SER A 19 -22.01 7.82 -6.88
N TYR A 20 -22.26 8.04 -8.17
CA TYR A 20 -21.46 7.49 -9.27
C TYR A 20 -20.00 7.99 -9.25
N VAL A 21 -19.79 9.28 -8.96
CA VAL A 21 -18.43 9.88 -8.91
C VAL A 21 -17.55 9.30 -7.80
N GLU A 22 -18.14 8.65 -6.79
CA GLU A 22 -17.39 8.03 -5.70
C GLU A 22 -16.80 6.67 -6.09
N VAL A 23 -17.34 6.01 -7.11
CA VAL A 23 -16.95 4.65 -7.50
C VAL A 23 -15.50 4.58 -7.96
N GLU A 24 -15.06 5.59 -8.72
CA GLU A 24 -13.71 5.65 -9.28
C GLU A 24 -12.63 5.63 -8.18
N PRO A 25 -12.59 6.62 -7.25
CA PRO A 25 -11.58 6.64 -6.19
C PRO A 25 -11.77 5.55 -5.14
N ALA A 26 -13.00 5.04 -4.92
CA ALA A 26 -13.28 4.05 -3.88
C ALA A 26 -13.00 2.60 -4.29
N PHE A 27 -13.22 2.25 -5.56
CA PHE A 27 -13.14 0.87 -6.01
C PHE A 27 -12.30 0.68 -7.25
N ILE A 28 -12.48 1.48 -8.30
CA ILE A 28 -11.77 1.21 -9.57
C ILE A 28 -10.27 1.39 -9.38
N ALA A 29 -9.85 2.50 -8.77
CA ALA A 29 -8.45 2.73 -8.43
C ALA A 29 -7.84 1.60 -7.60
N ALA A 30 -8.61 1.05 -6.66
CA ALA A 30 -8.19 -0.05 -5.80
C ALA A 30 -8.09 -1.38 -6.56
N LEU A 31 -9.09 -1.72 -7.38
CA LEU A 31 -9.08 -2.92 -8.23
C LEU A 31 -7.92 -2.88 -9.23
N ASP A 32 -7.66 -1.72 -9.83
CA ASP A 32 -6.52 -1.48 -10.72
C ASP A 32 -5.19 -1.64 -9.98
N HIS A 33 -5.07 -1.15 -8.75
CA HIS A 33 -3.89 -1.33 -7.90
C HIS A 33 -3.65 -2.80 -7.50
N TRP A 34 -4.71 -3.49 -7.09
CA TRP A 34 -4.65 -4.89 -6.69
C TRP A 34 -4.51 -5.85 -7.88
N GLY A 35 -4.69 -5.33 -9.11
CA GLY A 35 -4.58 -6.10 -10.34
C GLY A 35 -5.69 -7.11 -10.50
N MET A 36 -6.89 -6.74 -10.03
CA MET A 36 -8.09 -7.56 -10.17
C MET A 36 -8.74 -7.28 -11.53
N PRO A 37 -8.91 -8.30 -12.40
CA PRO A 37 -9.60 -8.11 -13.67
C PRO A 37 -11.06 -7.76 -13.40
N HIS A 38 -11.55 -6.68 -13.97
CA HIS A 38 -12.90 -6.19 -13.72
C HIS A 38 -13.52 -5.52 -14.94
N ARG A 39 -14.85 -5.46 -14.95
CA ARG A 39 -15.64 -4.81 -15.99
C ARG A 39 -16.77 -4.03 -15.33
N ARG A 40 -17.04 -2.82 -15.80
CA ARG A 40 -18.19 -2.04 -15.34
C ARG A 40 -19.44 -2.45 -16.11
N HIS A 41 -20.56 -2.56 -15.41
CA HIS A 41 -21.88 -2.71 -16.00
C HIS A 41 -22.75 -1.56 -15.48
N ASP A 42 -23.14 -0.68 -16.38
CA ASP A 42 -23.97 0.48 -16.06
C ASP A 42 -25.45 0.12 -16.18
N LEU A 43 -26.19 0.26 -15.08
CA LEU A 43 -27.63 0.01 -15.03
C LEU A 43 -28.43 1.03 -15.85
N ALA A 44 -27.82 2.15 -16.25
CA ALA A 44 -28.40 3.09 -17.22
C ALA A 44 -28.61 2.43 -18.59
N ASP A 45 -27.74 1.48 -18.97
CA ASP A 45 -27.78 0.77 -20.26
C ASP A 45 -28.63 -0.52 -20.21
N GLY A 46 -29.07 -0.91 -19.01
CA GLY A 46 -29.93 -2.08 -18.80
C GLY A 46 -29.43 -2.96 -17.64
N GLN A 47 -30.28 -3.91 -17.23
CA GLN A 47 -29.95 -4.85 -16.17
C GLN A 47 -28.98 -5.93 -16.69
N PRO A 48 -28.05 -6.46 -15.85
CA PRO A 48 -27.14 -7.51 -16.26
C PRO A 48 -27.90 -8.80 -16.60
N SER A 49 -27.52 -9.47 -17.68
CA SER A 49 -28.11 -10.75 -18.08
C SER A 49 -27.63 -11.89 -17.16
N THR A 50 -28.44 -12.95 -17.04
CA THR A 50 -28.05 -14.18 -16.32
C THR A 50 -26.75 -14.78 -16.88
N GLU A 51 -26.53 -14.71 -18.19
CA GLU A 51 -25.30 -15.15 -18.83
C GLU A 51 -24.08 -14.35 -18.35
N THR A 52 -24.22 -13.02 -18.27
CA THR A 52 -23.18 -12.13 -17.75
C THR A 52 -22.84 -12.49 -16.30
N LEU A 53 -23.85 -12.69 -15.45
CA LEU A 53 -23.69 -13.10 -14.05
C LEU A 53 -23.05 -14.49 -13.91
N ARG A 54 -23.30 -15.40 -14.85
CA ARG A 54 -22.71 -16.75 -14.86
C ARG A 54 -21.26 -16.74 -15.33
N ALA A 55 -20.86 -15.78 -16.18
CA ALA A 55 -19.50 -15.71 -16.70
C ALA A 55 -18.50 -15.18 -15.67
N CYS A 56 -18.90 -14.24 -14.80
CA CYS A 56 -18.01 -13.56 -13.86
C CYS A 56 -17.63 -14.39 -12.62
N ALA A 57 -16.59 -13.93 -11.91
CA ALA A 57 -16.18 -14.53 -10.63
C ALA A 57 -16.96 -13.98 -9.44
N ALA A 58 -17.31 -12.70 -9.48
CA ALA A 58 -18.12 -12.03 -8.48
C ALA A 58 -18.83 -10.80 -9.06
N VAL A 59 -19.88 -10.35 -8.38
CA VAL A 59 -20.52 -9.07 -8.58
C VAL A 59 -20.19 -8.13 -7.41
N LEU A 60 -19.79 -6.90 -7.73
CA LEU A 60 -19.51 -5.83 -6.77
C LEU A 60 -20.55 -4.73 -6.96
N VAL A 61 -21.39 -4.52 -5.94
CA VAL A 61 -22.31 -3.38 -5.85
C VAL A 61 -21.51 -2.21 -5.28
N ALA A 62 -20.90 -1.43 -6.18
CA ALA A 62 -19.84 -0.47 -5.87
C ALA A 62 -20.34 0.96 -5.60
N GLN A 63 -21.64 1.19 -5.61
CA GLN A 63 -22.23 2.52 -5.54
C GLN A 63 -23.37 2.54 -4.52
N GLN A 64 -23.47 3.63 -3.76
CA GLN A 64 -24.60 3.87 -2.85
C GLN A 64 -25.88 4.09 -3.67
N ASN A 65 -27.00 3.56 -3.16
CA ASN A 65 -28.34 3.61 -3.76
C ASN A 65 -28.51 2.74 -5.03
N LEU A 66 -27.64 1.76 -5.27
CA LEU A 66 -27.88 0.78 -6.33
C LEU A 66 -29.01 -0.19 -5.96
N CYS A 67 -29.18 -0.49 -4.68
CA CYS A 67 -30.19 -1.43 -4.21
C CYS A 67 -31.63 -0.95 -4.46
N THR A 68 -31.83 0.35 -4.69
CA THR A 68 -33.15 0.93 -4.97
C THR A 68 -33.51 0.89 -6.46
N VAL A 69 -32.54 0.62 -7.34
CA VAL A 69 -32.74 0.61 -8.81
C VAL A 69 -32.61 -0.78 -9.44
N LEU A 70 -32.16 -1.77 -8.68
CA LEU A 70 -32.19 -3.18 -9.09
C LEU A 70 -33.65 -3.66 -9.13
N THR A 71 -34.06 -4.23 -10.27
CA THR A 71 -35.39 -4.83 -10.39
C THR A 71 -35.49 -6.14 -9.61
N ASP A 72 -36.71 -6.57 -9.26
CA ASP A 72 -36.94 -7.86 -8.60
C ASP A 72 -36.39 -9.04 -9.41
N ASP A 73 -36.53 -9.01 -10.73
CA ASP A 73 -36.00 -10.03 -11.64
C ASP A 73 -34.47 -10.07 -11.60
N THR A 74 -33.81 -8.91 -11.59
CA THR A 74 -32.36 -8.82 -11.48
C THR A 74 -31.87 -9.28 -10.11
N ALA A 75 -32.55 -8.88 -9.04
CA ALA A 75 -32.25 -9.32 -7.69
C ALA A 75 -32.37 -10.83 -7.54
N GLN A 76 -33.42 -11.42 -8.12
CA GLN A 76 -33.60 -12.87 -8.19
C GLN A 76 -32.46 -13.53 -8.98
N ALA A 77 -32.13 -13.01 -10.16
CA ALA A 77 -31.04 -13.54 -10.99
C ALA A 77 -29.67 -13.48 -10.28
N ILE A 78 -29.38 -12.41 -9.53
CA ILE A 78 -28.17 -12.30 -8.71
C ILE A 78 -28.20 -13.35 -7.59
N ALA A 79 -29.29 -13.45 -6.84
CA ALA A 79 -29.40 -14.41 -5.74
C ALA A 79 -29.25 -15.87 -6.22
N GLU A 80 -29.85 -16.22 -7.36
CA GLU A 80 -29.68 -17.53 -7.98
C GLU A 80 -28.24 -17.78 -8.44
N ALA A 81 -27.61 -16.79 -9.10
CA ALA A 81 -26.22 -16.90 -9.53
C ALA A 81 -25.27 -17.07 -8.33
N VAL A 82 -25.54 -16.40 -7.20
CA VAL A 82 -24.80 -16.57 -5.94
C VAL A 82 -25.04 -17.95 -5.35
N ALA A 83 -26.28 -18.44 -5.31
CA ALA A 83 -26.55 -19.82 -4.90
C ALA A 83 -25.80 -20.84 -5.77
N ASP A 84 -25.55 -20.50 -7.04
CA ASP A 84 -24.76 -21.29 -7.98
C ASP A 84 -23.24 -21.09 -7.91
N GLY A 85 -22.76 -20.24 -7.00
CA GLY A 85 -21.34 -20.05 -6.72
C GLY A 85 -20.80 -18.66 -7.04
N LEU A 86 -21.58 -17.73 -7.57
CA LEU A 86 -21.12 -16.34 -7.78
C LEU A 86 -20.76 -15.71 -6.42
N GLY A 87 -19.67 -14.94 -6.38
CA GLY A 87 -19.39 -14.08 -5.24
C GLY A 87 -20.25 -12.82 -5.26
N TYR A 88 -20.78 -12.40 -4.12
CA TYR A 88 -21.46 -11.11 -3.97
C TYR A 88 -20.70 -10.23 -2.98
N ILE A 89 -20.38 -9.00 -3.40
CA ILE A 89 -19.80 -7.97 -2.54
C ILE A 89 -20.70 -6.74 -2.62
N GLY A 90 -21.28 -6.35 -1.49
CA GLY A 90 -22.14 -5.18 -1.39
C GLY A 90 -21.52 -4.06 -0.58
N CYS A 91 -21.55 -2.84 -1.12
CA CYS A 91 -21.13 -1.60 -0.45
C CYS A 91 -22.22 -0.52 -0.48
N ASP A 92 -23.48 -0.95 -0.46
CA ASP A 92 -24.64 -0.05 -0.38
C ASP A 92 -25.27 -0.15 1.02
N PRO A 93 -25.32 0.97 1.78
CA PRO A 93 -25.96 0.99 3.10
C PRO A 93 -27.48 0.80 3.02
N ASN A 94 -28.12 0.93 1.86
CA ASN A 94 -29.57 0.82 1.70
C ASN A 94 -30.10 -0.63 1.68
N VAL A 95 -29.52 -1.50 2.50
CA VAL A 95 -29.88 -2.93 2.60
C VAL A 95 -31.37 -3.17 2.90
N GLY A 96 -32.05 -2.23 3.57
CA GLY A 96 -33.48 -2.31 3.86
C GLY A 96 -34.38 -2.08 2.65
N TYR A 97 -33.87 -1.45 1.59
CA TYR A 97 -34.60 -1.18 0.36
C TYR A 97 -34.28 -2.19 -0.76
N MET A 98 -33.40 -3.15 -0.50
CA MET A 98 -33.12 -4.24 -1.45
C MET A 98 -34.37 -5.05 -1.73
N ALA A 99 -34.50 -5.55 -2.96
CA ALA A 99 -35.54 -6.51 -3.31
C ALA A 99 -35.47 -7.79 -2.42
N PRO A 100 -36.61 -8.44 -2.14
CA PRO A 100 -36.69 -9.58 -1.20
C PRO A 100 -35.68 -10.72 -1.43
N PRO A 101 -35.35 -11.13 -2.68
CA PRO A 101 -34.34 -12.17 -2.92
C PRO A 101 -32.97 -11.82 -2.34
N LEU A 102 -32.54 -10.57 -2.47
CA LEU A 102 -31.25 -10.10 -1.92
C LEU A 102 -31.32 -9.96 -0.39
N GLN A 103 -32.42 -9.47 0.17
CA GLN A 103 -32.59 -9.43 1.63
C GLN A 103 -32.48 -10.83 2.25
N HIS A 104 -33.13 -11.81 1.62
CA HIS A 104 -33.05 -13.21 2.06
C HIS A 104 -31.62 -13.76 1.96
N MET A 105 -30.92 -13.46 0.87
CA MET A 105 -29.53 -13.83 0.67
C MET A 105 -28.62 -13.27 1.77
N LEU A 106 -28.70 -11.96 2.05
CA LEU A 106 -27.88 -11.29 3.07
C LEU A 106 -28.16 -11.77 4.49
N ALA A 107 -29.36 -12.31 4.75
CA ALA A 107 -29.79 -12.83 6.04
C ALA A 107 -29.62 -11.83 7.21
N VAL A 108 -29.90 -10.55 6.93
CA VAL A 108 -29.98 -9.49 7.93
C VAL A 108 -31.32 -8.78 7.84
N ARG A 109 -31.76 -8.21 8.97
CA ARG A 109 -32.88 -7.27 9.01
C ARG A 109 -32.34 -5.86 9.17
N ALA A 110 -32.68 -4.99 8.23
CA ALA A 110 -32.40 -3.57 8.33
C ALA A 110 -33.36 -2.90 9.32
N GLN A 111 -32.87 -1.89 10.04
CA GLN A 111 -33.66 -1.02 10.90
C GLN A 111 -33.64 0.38 10.29
N ASP A 112 -32.76 1.25 10.80
CA ASP A 112 -32.55 2.61 10.35
C ASP A 112 -31.12 2.81 9.83
N VAL A 113 -30.81 4.02 9.37
CA VAL A 113 -29.46 4.47 9.06
C VAL A 113 -29.03 5.46 10.13
N GLN A 114 -27.77 5.38 10.60
CA GLN A 114 -27.24 6.22 11.66
C GLN A 114 -25.86 6.76 11.30
N PRO A 115 -25.52 8.01 11.68
CA PRO A 115 -24.17 8.53 11.52
C PRO A 115 -23.22 7.85 12.53
N VAL A 116 -22.10 7.34 12.04
CA VAL A 116 -21.05 6.70 12.84
C VAL A 116 -19.71 7.39 12.67
N MET A 117 -18.86 7.33 13.71
CA MET A 117 -17.54 7.98 13.74
C MET A 117 -16.36 7.00 13.68
N GLY A 118 -16.64 5.70 13.53
CA GLY A 118 -15.59 4.69 13.50
C GLY A 118 -16.11 3.28 13.50
N LEU A 119 -15.18 2.33 13.41
CA LEU A 119 -15.43 0.89 13.36
C LEU A 119 -14.60 0.19 14.41
N ARG A 120 -15.06 -0.99 14.84
CA ARG A 120 -14.31 -1.90 15.72
C ARG A 120 -14.26 -3.29 15.12
N VAL A 121 -13.09 -3.92 15.18
CA VAL A 121 -12.91 -5.34 14.81
C VAL A 121 -13.48 -6.22 15.91
N VAL A 122 -14.48 -7.05 15.57
CA VAL A 122 -15.11 -7.99 16.52
C VAL A 122 -14.67 -9.43 16.33
N ASP A 123 -14.21 -9.77 15.12
CA ASP A 123 -13.78 -11.12 14.79
C ASP A 123 -12.59 -11.07 13.84
N ALA A 124 -11.43 -11.55 14.30
CA ALA A 124 -10.21 -11.69 13.51
C ALA A 124 -9.81 -13.15 13.26
N ALA A 125 -10.74 -14.10 13.48
CA ALA A 125 -10.51 -15.52 13.24
C ALA A 125 -11.03 -15.98 11.85
N HIS A 126 -11.77 -15.12 11.13
CA HIS A 126 -12.18 -15.40 9.75
C HIS A 126 -11.04 -15.05 8.77
N TRP A 127 -10.93 -15.76 7.63
CA TRP A 127 -9.86 -15.51 6.67
C TRP A 127 -9.84 -14.05 6.18
N VAL A 128 -11.00 -13.44 5.96
CA VAL A 128 -11.11 -12.02 5.55
C VAL A 128 -10.47 -11.08 6.57
N SER A 129 -10.69 -11.29 7.86
CA SER A 129 -10.22 -10.41 8.95
C SER A 129 -8.98 -10.92 9.68
N LEU A 130 -8.33 -11.97 9.20
CA LEU A 130 -7.18 -12.63 9.85
C LEU A 130 -5.98 -11.68 10.11
N TRP A 131 -5.89 -10.58 9.37
CA TRP A 131 -4.80 -9.60 9.49
C TRP A 131 -5.11 -8.44 10.42
N GLN A 132 -6.37 -8.37 10.89
CA GLN A 132 -6.84 -7.40 11.84
C GLN A 132 -6.49 -7.80 13.28
N VAL A 133 -6.50 -6.83 14.19
CA VAL A 133 -6.33 -7.10 15.62
C VAL A 133 -7.70 -7.06 16.30
N PRO A 134 -8.12 -8.10 17.05
CA PRO A 134 -9.38 -8.05 17.80
C PRO A 134 -9.48 -6.82 18.70
N GLY A 135 -10.61 -6.12 18.63
CA GLY A 135 -10.86 -4.89 19.39
C GLY A 135 -10.18 -3.64 18.83
N GLU A 136 -9.40 -3.74 17.76
CA GLU A 136 -8.83 -2.59 17.05
C GLU A 136 -9.95 -1.66 16.57
N ALA A 137 -9.75 -0.36 16.78
CA ALA A 137 -10.72 0.66 16.45
C ALA A 137 -10.17 1.58 15.36
N TYR A 138 -11.00 1.83 14.35
CA TYR A 138 -10.74 2.75 13.25
C TYR A 138 -11.60 3.98 13.43
N ARG A 139 -10.98 5.16 13.39
CA ARG A 139 -11.69 6.43 13.60
C ARG A 139 -11.81 7.18 12.28
N PHE A 140 -13.01 7.70 12.01
CA PHE A 140 -13.25 8.54 10.86
C PHE A 140 -12.99 10.01 11.20
N MET A 141 -12.55 10.77 10.21
CA MET A 141 -12.40 12.23 10.32
C MET A 141 -13.75 12.95 10.25
N ARG A 142 -14.72 12.35 9.57
CA ARG A 142 -16.08 12.85 9.41
C ARG A 142 -17.08 11.71 9.66
N PRO A 143 -18.28 12.01 10.18
CA PRO A 143 -19.31 11.00 10.32
C PRO A 143 -19.72 10.44 8.96
N LEU A 144 -20.05 9.15 8.92
CA LEU A 144 -20.59 8.48 7.74
C LEU A 144 -21.90 7.78 8.09
N GLU A 145 -22.85 7.79 7.18
CA GLU A 145 -24.10 7.04 7.35
C GLU A 145 -23.86 5.53 7.24
N MET A 146 -24.38 4.77 8.20
CA MET A 146 -24.29 3.31 8.23
C MET A 146 -25.66 2.69 8.47
N ALA A 147 -25.99 1.61 7.78
CA ALA A 147 -27.19 0.84 8.09
C ALA A 147 -27.07 0.08 9.41
N CYS A 148 -28.05 0.27 10.28
CA CYS A 148 -28.23 -0.52 11.47
C CYS A 148 -28.91 -1.83 11.11
N THR A 149 -28.10 -2.89 11.04
CA THR A 149 -28.58 -4.23 10.72
C THR A 149 -28.55 -5.15 11.93
N ARG A 150 -29.28 -6.27 11.85
CA ARG A 150 -29.12 -7.41 12.77
C ARG A 150 -29.13 -8.72 11.99
N PRO A 151 -28.20 -9.65 12.27
CA PRO A 151 -28.26 -11.00 11.74
C PRO A 151 -29.58 -11.68 12.09
N VAL A 152 -30.20 -12.36 11.13
CA VAL A 152 -31.40 -13.18 11.36
C VAL A 152 -31.14 -14.68 11.21
N MET A 153 -29.93 -15.07 10.79
CA MET A 153 -29.52 -16.46 10.63
C MET A 153 -28.14 -16.71 11.26
N PRO A 154 -27.86 -17.91 11.81
CA PRO A 154 -26.56 -18.25 12.42
C PRO A 154 -25.37 -18.25 11.46
N ARG A 155 -25.62 -18.36 10.15
CA ARG A 155 -24.59 -18.37 9.10
C ARG A 155 -23.93 -17.00 8.85
N VAL A 156 -24.43 -15.93 9.45
CA VAL A 156 -23.90 -14.58 9.28
C VAL A 156 -22.82 -14.35 10.32
N ARG A 157 -21.59 -14.07 9.86
CA ARG A 157 -20.44 -13.80 10.71
C ARG A 157 -20.06 -12.33 10.59
N VAL A 158 -20.20 -11.59 11.68
CA VAL A 158 -19.88 -10.16 11.75
C VAL A 158 -18.37 -10.01 11.99
N LEU A 159 -17.71 -9.19 11.17
CA LEU A 159 -16.26 -8.96 11.25
C LEU A 159 -15.94 -7.59 11.84
N LEU A 160 -16.71 -6.57 11.45
CA LEU A 160 -16.65 -5.22 12.00
C LEU A 160 -18.00 -4.79 12.55
N GLU A 161 -17.99 -3.94 13.57
CA GLU A 161 -19.18 -3.28 14.09
C GLU A 161 -18.95 -1.77 14.28
N SER A 162 -20.05 -1.03 14.40
CA SER A 162 -20.08 0.31 14.95
C SER A 162 -21.31 0.45 15.84
N ASP A 163 -21.13 0.99 17.05
CA ASP A 163 -22.20 1.20 18.04
C ASP A 163 -23.11 -0.02 18.28
N GLY A 164 -22.52 -1.22 18.24
CA GLY A 164 -23.22 -2.50 18.45
C GLY A 164 -23.99 -3.02 17.24
N HIS A 165 -23.85 -2.38 16.07
CA HIS A 165 -24.45 -2.80 14.81
C HIS A 165 -23.37 -3.32 13.82
N PRO A 166 -23.65 -4.39 13.05
CA PRO A 166 -22.72 -4.91 12.05
C PRO A 166 -22.39 -3.87 10.97
N ALA A 167 -21.10 -3.60 10.79
CA ALA A 167 -20.58 -2.71 9.75
C ALA A 167 -20.02 -3.49 8.54
N LEU A 168 -19.49 -4.70 8.80
CA LEU A 168 -19.03 -5.65 7.78
C LEU A 168 -19.37 -7.06 8.24
N TRP A 169 -20.01 -7.85 7.39
CA TRP A 169 -20.23 -9.27 7.64
C TRP A 169 -20.02 -10.12 6.40
N VAL A 170 -19.84 -11.41 6.66
CA VAL A 170 -19.68 -12.44 5.65
C VAL A 170 -20.68 -13.57 5.89
N SER A 171 -21.10 -14.23 4.83
CA SER A 171 -22.00 -15.39 4.92
C SER A 171 -21.91 -16.29 3.70
N PRO A 172 -21.98 -17.62 3.85
CA PRO A 172 -22.20 -18.53 2.73
C PRO A 172 -23.67 -18.47 2.24
N TYR A 173 -23.88 -18.60 0.93
CA TYR A 173 -25.23 -18.71 0.34
C TYR A 173 -25.24 -19.67 -0.84
N GLY A 174 -25.86 -20.84 -0.67
CA GLY A 174 -25.72 -21.95 -1.62
C GLY A 174 -24.25 -22.34 -1.77
N ARG A 175 -23.73 -22.33 -3.00
CA ARG A 175 -22.30 -22.55 -3.31
C ARG A 175 -21.48 -21.25 -3.31
N GLY A 176 -22.12 -20.09 -3.27
CA GLY A 176 -21.49 -18.79 -3.30
C GLY A 176 -21.29 -18.19 -1.91
N ARG A 177 -20.74 -16.98 -1.91
CA ARG A 177 -20.30 -16.27 -0.72
C ARG A 177 -20.66 -14.81 -0.82
N VAL A 178 -21.08 -14.26 0.31
CA VAL A 178 -21.59 -12.90 0.46
C VAL A 178 -20.65 -12.14 1.39
N VAL A 179 -20.22 -10.97 0.96
CA VAL A 179 -19.57 -9.94 1.77
C VAL A 179 -20.42 -8.69 1.68
N GLN A 180 -20.79 -8.10 2.81
CA GLN A 180 -21.60 -6.89 2.81
C GLN A 180 -21.05 -5.88 3.81
N TRP A 181 -20.81 -4.68 3.31
CA TRP A 181 -20.53 -3.48 4.09
C TRP A 181 -21.84 -2.74 4.32
N ALA A 182 -22.11 -2.33 5.56
CA ALA A 182 -23.24 -1.45 5.89
C ALA A 182 -22.95 0.04 5.62
N LEU A 183 -21.80 0.34 5.03
CA LEU A 183 -21.28 1.69 4.81
C LEU A 183 -21.27 1.99 3.31
N PRO A 184 -21.47 3.25 2.91
CA PRO A 184 -21.35 3.67 1.52
C PRO A 184 -19.89 3.70 1.05
N PRO A 185 -19.66 3.76 -0.27
CA PRO A 185 -18.33 3.91 -0.87
C PRO A 185 -17.53 5.09 -0.30
N GLY A 186 -18.22 6.14 0.13
CA GLY A 186 -17.65 7.33 0.74
C GLY A 186 -16.68 7.10 1.91
N ILE A 187 -16.67 5.92 2.55
CA ILE A 187 -15.63 5.58 3.55
C ILE A 187 -14.22 5.68 2.95
N TRP A 188 -14.04 5.35 1.67
CA TRP A 188 -12.74 5.36 0.99
C TRP A 188 -12.30 6.74 0.53
N ARG A 189 -13.06 7.80 0.84
CA ARG A 189 -12.64 9.16 0.56
C ARG A 189 -11.57 9.60 1.55
N ARG A 190 -10.56 10.30 1.01
CA ARG A 190 -9.44 10.87 1.78
C ARG A 190 -9.88 11.80 2.90
N ASP A 191 -11.04 12.47 2.78
CA ASP A 191 -11.60 13.36 3.80
C ASP A 191 -12.51 12.68 4.84
N VAL A 192 -12.68 11.35 4.75
CA VAL A 192 -13.47 10.53 5.69
C VAL A 192 -12.59 9.51 6.40
N PHE A 193 -12.10 8.48 5.70
CA PHE A 193 -11.18 7.47 6.21
C PHE A 193 -10.15 7.07 5.16
N GLY A 194 -10.52 6.86 3.91
CA GLY A 194 -9.53 6.68 2.85
C GLY A 194 -8.90 5.28 2.77
N HIS A 195 -8.25 5.03 1.64
CA HIS A 195 -7.39 3.86 1.46
C HIS A 195 -6.05 4.01 2.19
N CYS A 196 -5.40 2.87 2.42
CA CYS A 196 -4.11 2.71 3.08
C CYS A 196 -4.08 3.03 4.59
N GLU A 197 -5.25 3.05 5.24
CA GLU A 197 -5.38 3.42 6.65
C GLU A 197 -5.84 2.24 7.54
N GLY A 198 -5.85 1.04 6.96
CA GLY A 198 -5.91 -0.23 7.70
C GLY A 198 -7.15 -1.10 7.45
N LEU A 199 -8.06 -0.65 6.56
CA LEU A 199 -9.24 -1.43 6.16
C LEU A 199 -9.12 -2.08 4.78
N ASP A 200 -8.09 -1.74 3.99
CA ASP A 200 -7.92 -2.23 2.61
C ASP A 200 -7.89 -3.75 2.52
N ASP A 201 -7.28 -4.43 3.49
CA ASP A 201 -7.23 -5.89 3.55
C ASP A 201 -8.60 -6.50 3.72
N LEU A 202 -9.48 -5.91 4.53
CA LEU A 202 -10.86 -6.40 4.66
C LEU A 202 -11.63 -6.30 3.34
N LEU A 203 -11.36 -5.26 2.54
CA LEU A 203 -12.01 -5.08 1.24
C LEU A 203 -11.47 -6.07 0.21
N TRP A 204 -10.17 -6.06 -0.08
CA TRP A 204 -9.63 -6.94 -1.12
C TRP A 204 -9.68 -8.41 -0.73
N ARG A 205 -9.49 -8.76 0.56
CA ARG A 205 -9.69 -10.13 1.04
C ARG A 205 -11.17 -10.48 1.03
N GLY A 206 -12.08 -9.55 1.29
CA GLY A 206 -13.52 -9.79 1.10
C GLY A 206 -13.82 -10.21 -0.34
N ILE A 207 -13.32 -9.45 -1.32
CA ILE A 207 -13.48 -9.74 -2.76
C ILE A 207 -12.85 -11.08 -3.11
N VAL A 208 -11.61 -11.33 -2.71
CA VAL A 208 -10.94 -12.61 -2.95
C VAL A 208 -11.74 -13.72 -2.28
N TRP A 209 -12.15 -13.62 -1.03
CA TRP A 209 -12.88 -14.70 -0.37
C TRP A 209 -14.20 -15.03 -1.09
N ALA A 210 -14.93 -14.01 -1.55
CA ALA A 210 -16.21 -14.20 -2.22
C ALA A 210 -16.09 -14.71 -3.66
N ALA A 211 -15.07 -14.27 -4.40
CA ALA A 211 -14.93 -14.57 -5.82
C ALA A 211 -14.75 -16.07 -6.10
N ARG A 212 -15.41 -16.58 -7.15
CA ARG A 212 -15.24 -17.96 -7.64
C ARG A 212 -13.78 -18.32 -7.84
N LYS A 213 -13.44 -19.57 -7.52
CA LYS A 213 -12.10 -20.11 -7.67
C LYS A 213 -11.90 -20.94 -8.94
N PRO A 214 -10.68 -20.95 -9.50
CA PRO A 214 -9.53 -20.09 -9.15
C PRO A 214 -9.77 -18.60 -9.51
N PHE A 215 -9.15 -17.69 -8.74
CA PHE A 215 -9.17 -16.24 -9.00
C PHE A 215 -7.74 -15.70 -9.10
N ALA A 216 -7.42 -14.93 -10.13
CA ALA A 216 -6.07 -14.41 -10.37
C ALA A 216 -5.99 -12.89 -10.20
N MET A 217 -4.84 -12.43 -9.70
CA MET A 217 -4.52 -11.02 -9.48
C MET A 217 -3.09 -10.71 -9.95
N LEU A 218 -2.88 -9.50 -10.49
CA LEU A 218 -1.54 -8.93 -10.72
C LEU A 218 -1.22 -7.91 -9.62
N ALA A 219 -1.12 -8.38 -8.38
CA ALA A 219 -0.79 -7.56 -7.22
C ALA A 219 0.72 -7.37 -7.05
N LEU A 220 1.14 -6.40 -6.24
CA LEU A 220 2.50 -6.36 -5.75
C LEU A 220 2.74 -7.59 -4.85
N PRO A 221 3.85 -8.32 -5.02
CA PRO A 221 4.30 -9.31 -4.03
C PRO A 221 4.48 -8.65 -2.67
N PRO A 222 4.45 -9.42 -1.57
CA PRO A 222 4.58 -8.87 -0.23
C PRO A 222 6.03 -8.49 0.09
N PHE A 223 6.61 -7.59 -0.72
CA PHE A 223 7.99 -7.18 -0.57
C PHE A 223 8.22 -6.50 0.79
N SER A 224 9.44 -6.65 1.31
CA SER A 224 9.87 -6.01 2.54
C SER A 224 11.24 -5.35 2.36
N THR A 225 11.29 -4.07 2.68
CA THR A 225 12.49 -3.21 2.68
C THR A 225 12.40 -2.25 3.87
N ALA A 226 13.38 -1.40 4.07
CA ALA A 226 13.34 -0.33 5.07
C ALA A 226 13.93 0.95 4.49
N CYS A 227 13.64 2.08 5.12
CA CYS A 227 14.25 3.36 4.78
C CYS A 227 14.92 3.95 6.01
N VAL A 228 16.22 4.17 5.96
CA VAL A 228 16.97 4.82 7.05
C VAL A 228 17.59 6.10 6.54
N GLY A 229 17.13 7.25 7.03
CA GLY A 229 17.67 8.56 6.69
C GLY A 229 18.76 9.02 7.65
N ASP A 230 19.37 10.16 7.32
CA ASP A 230 20.31 10.89 8.18
C ASP A 230 21.50 10.07 8.71
N ALA A 231 22.06 9.21 7.86
CA ALA A 231 23.08 8.25 8.28
C ALA A 231 24.54 8.74 8.10
N ILE A 232 25.36 8.48 9.11
CA ILE A 232 26.79 8.78 9.21
C ILE A 232 27.62 7.57 9.70
N GLY A 233 27.01 6.40 9.88
CA GLY A 233 27.70 5.16 10.27
C GLY A 233 27.70 4.89 11.77
N ALA A 234 26.58 5.17 12.43
CA ALA A 234 26.39 4.77 13.82
C ALA A 234 26.59 3.26 13.97
N HIS A 235 27.35 2.86 15.00
CA HIS A 235 27.72 1.46 15.23
C HIS A 235 28.37 0.77 14.01
N ASP A 236 29.11 1.52 13.18
CA ASP A 236 29.70 1.00 11.93
C ASP A 236 28.67 0.32 11.01
N PHE A 237 27.41 0.81 11.02
CA PHE A 237 26.27 0.20 10.32
C PHE A 237 25.94 -1.25 10.74
N ALA A 238 26.45 -1.74 11.87
CA ALA A 238 26.16 -3.11 12.34
C ALA A 238 24.64 -3.36 12.59
N TRP A 239 23.85 -2.30 12.80
CA TRP A 239 22.40 -2.39 12.93
C TRP A 239 21.69 -2.92 11.66
N VAL A 240 22.35 -2.86 10.48
CA VAL A 240 21.85 -3.40 9.21
C VAL A 240 21.71 -4.93 9.25
N GLU A 241 22.59 -5.62 9.99
CA GLU A 241 22.54 -7.08 10.13
C GLU A 241 21.21 -7.51 10.75
N SER A 242 20.80 -6.85 11.84
CA SER A 242 19.52 -7.15 12.51
C SER A 242 18.31 -6.91 11.61
N LEU A 243 18.30 -5.85 10.80
CA LEU A 243 17.22 -5.65 9.81
C LEU A 243 17.18 -6.79 8.79
N SER A 244 18.35 -7.17 8.27
CA SER A 244 18.49 -8.19 7.24
C SER A 244 18.07 -9.57 7.76
N GLU A 245 18.44 -9.92 8.99
CA GLU A 245 18.01 -11.15 9.68
C GLU A 245 16.48 -11.26 9.79
N HIS A 246 15.78 -10.12 9.89
CA HIS A 246 14.33 -10.04 9.96
C HIS A 246 13.65 -9.71 8.61
N GLY A 247 14.39 -9.84 7.51
CA GLY A 247 13.87 -9.77 6.15
C GLY A 247 13.67 -8.35 5.62
N PHE A 248 14.37 -7.35 6.15
CA PHE A 248 14.32 -5.97 5.67
C PHE A 248 15.68 -5.55 5.10
N LEU A 249 15.73 -5.23 3.81
CA LEU A 249 16.94 -4.77 3.13
C LEU A 249 16.85 -3.25 2.93
N PRO A 250 17.56 -2.41 3.72
CA PRO A 250 17.32 -0.97 3.74
C PRO A 250 17.89 -0.20 2.55
N ASN A 251 17.18 0.85 2.14
CA ASN A 251 17.80 2.01 1.49
C ASN A 251 18.29 2.98 2.58
N ILE A 252 19.58 3.30 2.55
CA ILE A 252 20.25 4.11 3.56
C ILE A 252 20.65 5.45 2.93
N GLY A 253 20.03 6.52 3.41
CA GLY A 253 20.36 7.90 3.07
C GLY A 253 21.54 8.40 3.89
N ILE A 254 22.69 8.60 3.27
CA ILE A 254 23.93 9.00 3.97
C ILE A 254 24.28 10.48 3.80
N PHE A 255 25.06 11.01 4.75
CA PHE A 255 25.77 12.30 4.65
C PHE A 255 27.26 12.06 4.38
N PRO A 256 27.71 12.06 3.11
CA PRO A 256 29.06 11.67 2.74
C PRO A 256 30.16 12.53 3.40
N ASP A 257 29.93 13.84 3.52
CA ASP A 257 30.95 14.74 4.09
C ASP A 257 31.11 14.51 5.60
N ASP A 258 30.03 14.18 6.30
CA ASP A 258 30.08 13.88 7.73
C ASP A 258 30.78 12.54 8.01
N ILE A 259 30.60 11.53 7.16
CA ILE A 259 31.33 10.24 7.25
C ILE A 259 32.84 10.47 7.17
N ASP A 260 33.28 11.30 6.22
CA ASP A 260 34.70 11.66 6.08
C ASP A 260 35.21 12.44 7.29
N ALA A 261 34.45 13.46 7.73
CA ALA A 261 34.83 14.33 8.85
C ALA A 261 34.92 13.58 10.20
N LEU A 262 34.14 12.52 10.40
CA LEU A 262 34.20 11.69 11.62
C LEU A 262 35.57 11.03 11.83
N SER A 263 36.30 10.74 10.74
CA SER A 263 37.68 10.22 10.83
C SER A 263 38.63 11.22 11.47
N GLU A 264 38.43 12.50 11.18
CA GLU A 264 39.27 13.59 11.69
C GLU A 264 38.96 13.90 13.15
N VAL A 265 37.67 13.88 13.53
CA VAL A 265 37.22 14.27 14.88
C VAL A 265 37.45 13.20 15.94
N ARG A 266 37.31 11.90 15.60
CA ARG A 266 37.45 10.82 16.60
C ARG A 266 38.91 10.42 16.88
N GLY A 267 39.89 11.00 16.18
CA GLY A 267 41.30 10.62 16.31
C GLY A 267 41.57 9.14 16.00
N GLN A 268 40.62 8.48 15.35
CA GLN A 268 40.69 7.07 14.95
C GLN A 268 40.91 7.06 13.44
N SER A 269 42.19 6.99 13.03
CA SER A 269 42.59 7.02 11.61
C SER A 269 41.88 5.98 10.73
N ASN A 270 41.27 4.96 11.33
CA ASN A 270 40.65 3.83 10.63
C ASN A 270 39.12 3.77 10.83
N PHE A 271 38.46 4.80 11.39
CA PHE A 271 37.01 4.77 11.59
C PHE A 271 36.26 4.80 10.26
N ALA A 272 36.46 5.82 9.40
CA ALA A 272 35.79 5.81 8.09
C ALA A 272 36.19 4.61 7.26
N ASP A 273 37.45 4.17 7.28
CA ASP A 273 37.84 2.97 6.52
C ASP A 273 37.01 1.75 6.93
N ARG A 274 36.82 1.52 8.24
CA ARG A 274 35.96 0.43 8.73
C ARG A 274 34.50 0.62 8.38
N THR A 275 33.95 1.82 8.58
CA THR A 275 32.55 2.15 8.23
C THR A 275 32.30 1.94 6.73
N VAL A 276 33.22 2.41 5.88
CA VAL A 276 33.19 2.24 4.42
C VAL A 276 33.31 0.78 4.02
N ASP A 277 34.17 0.00 4.68
CA ASP A 277 34.27 -1.44 4.44
C ASP A 277 32.97 -2.20 4.77
N TRP A 278 32.20 -1.75 5.76
CA TRP A 278 30.86 -2.27 6.03
C TRP A 278 29.86 -1.88 4.94
N MET A 279 29.85 -0.61 4.54
CA MET A 279 28.98 -0.14 3.44
C MET A 279 29.24 -0.92 2.15
N ARG A 280 30.52 -1.12 1.78
CA ARG A 280 30.91 -1.91 0.62
C ARG A 280 30.41 -3.34 0.73
N ARG A 281 30.63 -3.99 1.87
CA ARG A 281 30.15 -5.36 2.11
C ARG A 281 28.65 -5.49 1.92
N TYR A 282 27.85 -4.56 2.47
CA TYR A 282 26.39 -4.62 2.33
C TYR A 282 25.89 -4.32 0.92
N ALA A 283 26.57 -3.42 0.19
CA ALA A 283 26.25 -3.14 -1.21
C ALA A 283 26.58 -4.35 -2.11
N GLU A 284 27.73 -5.00 -1.90
CA GLU A 284 28.17 -6.17 -2.67
C GLU A 284 27.31 -7.42 -2.39
N SER A 285 26.89 -7.61 -1.13
CA SER A 285 26.02 -8.72 -0.75
C SER A 285 24.54 -8.50 -1.09
N GLY A 286 24.16 -7.27 -1.45
CA GLY A 286 22.77 -6.89 -1.70
C GLY A 286 21.91 -6.80 -0.43
N THR A 287 22.52 -6.63 0.75
CA THR A 287 21.77 -6.51 2.01
C THR A 287 21.40 -5.06 2.33
N ALA A 288 21.99 -4.07 1.67
CA ALA A 288 21.56 -2.68 1.72
C ALA A 288 21.94 -1.94 0.43
N GLU A 289 21.29 -0.80 0.18
CA GLU A 289 21.70 0.15 -0.86
C GLU A 289 21.86 1.56 -0.26
N PHE A 290 22.73 2.36 -0.86
CA PHE A 290 23.11 3.68 -0.34
C PHE A 290 22.73 4.79 -1.31
N SER A 291 22.13 5.84 -0.79
CA SER A 291 21.80 7.04 -1.56
C SER A 291 22.34 8.29 -0.85
N PRO A 292 22.85 9.29 -1.58
CA PRO A 292 23.26 10.54 -0.96
C PRO A 292 22.01 11.30 -0.49
N HIS A 293 21.93 11.59 0.80
CA HIS A 293 20.77 12.20 1.44
C HIS A 293 20.87 13.73 1.47
N ALA A 294 21.99 14.22 2.00
CA ALA A 294 22.50 15.58 1.89
C ALA A 294 24.04 15.53 1.97
N ALA A 295 24.72 16.67 1.86
CA ALA A 295 26.18 16.69 1.98
C ALA A 295 26.59 16.44 3.43
N THR A 296 25.94 17.17 4.35
CA THR A 296 26.09 17.11 5.80
C THR A 296 24.70 17.24 6.44
N TRP A 297 24.58 16.86 7.71
CA TRP A 297 23.41 17.08 8.57
C TRP A 297 22.94 18.54 8.64
N ASN A 298 23.82 19.52 8.42
CA ASN A 298 23.44 20.92 8.50
C ASN A 298 22.39 21.28 7.45
N ARG A 299 21.23 21.78 7.92
CA ARG A 299 20.05 22.20 7.14
C ARG A 299 20.36 23.10 5.93
N SER A 300 21.49 23.80 5.93
CA SER A 300 21.90 24.69 4.82
C SER A 300 22.52 23.97 3.62
N TYR A 301 22.89 22.69 3.76
CA TYR A 301 23.71 21.94 2.79
C TYR A 301 22.96 20.75 2.18
N LEU A 302 21.76 21.02 1.67
CA LEU A 302 21.06 20.09 0.79
C LEU A 302 21.86 19.85 -0.51
N LEU A 303 21.82 18.62 -1.03
CA LEU A 303 22.52 18.25 -2.27
C LEU A 303 21.78 18.69 -3.53
N TYR A 304 20.46 18.58 -3.52
CA TYR A 304 19.63 18.63 -4.73
C TYR A 304 18.82 19.92 -4.87
N GLY A 305 18.92 20.84 -3.92
CA GLY A 305 18.19 22.11 -3.90
C GLY A 305 18.72 23.02 -2.79
N ARG A 306 18.18 24.23 -2.64
CA ARG A 306 18.48 25.09 -1.49
C ARG A 306 17.36 25.04 -0.46
N ALA A 307 17.69 25.23 0.82
CA ALA A 307 16.72 25.17 1.91
C ALA A 307 15.56 26.18 1.77
N ASP A 308 15.81 27.31 1.09
CA ASP A 308 14.81 28.35 0.79
C ASP A 308 13.94 28.04 -0.44
N GLY A 309 14.15 26.90 -1.10
CA GLY A 309 13.42 26.48 -2.29
C GLY A 309 13.98 27.03 -3.59
N THR A 310 15.04 27.84 -3.55
CA THR A 310 15.67 28.31 -4.78
C THR A 310 16.44 27.18 -5.48
N GLU A 311 16.39 27.18 -6.80
CA GLU A 311 17.09 26.18 -7.61
C GLU A 311 18.61 26.40 -7.59
N ILE A 312 19.37 25.32 -7.50
CA ILE A 312 20.83 25.36 -7.67
C ILE A 312 21.14 25.45 -9.17
N PRO A 313 22.01 26.38 -9.61
CA PRO A 313 22.44 26.46 -11.00
C PRO A 313 23.16 25.19 -11.46
N ALA A 314 23.01 24.81 -12.73
CA ALA A 314 23.57 23.58 -13.30
C ALA A 314 25.09 23.42 -13.04
N ARG A 315 25.88 24.49 -13.20
CA ARG A 315 27.34 24.45 -12.96
C ARG A 315 27.69 24.12 -11.50
N GLU A 316 26.89 24.62 -10.56
CA GLU A 316 27.10 24.34 -9.13
C GLU A 316 26.65 22.92 -8.79
N LEU A 317 25.53 22.44 -9.35
CA LEU A 317 25.11 21.04 -9.24
C LEU A 317 26.14 20.07 -9.79
N GLU A 318 26.71 20.37 -10.96
CA GLU A 318 27.75 19.56 -11.59
C GLU A 318 28.96 19.38 -10.65
N GLN A 319 29.44 20.47 -10.06
CA GLN A 319 30.55 20.44 -9.11
C GLN A 319 30.22 19.65 -7.84
N ARG A 320 29.05 19.92 -7.24
CA ARG A 320 28.60 19.23 -6.01
C ARG A 320 28.47 17.73 -6.25
N LEU A 321 27.79 17.32 -7.31
CA LEU A 321 27.52 15.90 -7.57
C LEU A 321 28.76 15.16 -8.09
N ALA A 322 29.69 15.83 -8.77
CA ALA A 322 30.99 15.23 -9.11
C ALA A 322 31.85 14.94 -7.86
N ALA A 323 31.74 15.76 -6.81
CA ALA A 323 32.39 15.48 -5.52
C ALA A 323 31.80 14.22 -4.85
N VAL A 324 30.47 14.11 -4.86
CA VAL A 324 29.75 12.92 -4.36
C VAL A 324 30.13 11.67 -5.16
N ASP A 325 30.23 11.76 -6.49
CA ASP A 325 30.66 10.63 -7.33
C ASP A 325 32.06 10.15 -6.95
N LYS A 326 32.98 11.07 -6.71
CA LYS A 326 34.33 10.74 -6.26
C LYS A 326 34.33 10.06 -4.89
N GLN A 327 33.48 10.51 -3.97
CA GLN A 327 33.32 9.88 -2.65
C GLN A 327 32.75 8.46 -2.78
N PHE A 328 31.66 8.27 -3.52
CA PHE A 328 31.06 6.95 -3.75
C PHE A 328 32.03 5.99 -4.45
N ALA A 329 32.79 6.48 -5.44
CA ALA A 329 33.84 5.71 -6.09
C ALA A 329 34.96 5.29 -5.11
N ARG A 330 35.36 6.17 -4.19
CA ARG A 330 36.34 5.84 -3.14
C ARG A 330 35.77 4.84 -2.13
N TYR A 331 34.49 4.97 -1.78
CA TYR A 331 33.82 4.00 -0.91
C TYR A 331 33.69 2.63 -1.57
N GLY A 332 33.64 2.60 -2.91
CA GLY A 332 33.44 1.37 -3.68
C GLY A 332 31.99 0.91 -3.66
N ILE A 333 31.05 1.86 -3.57
CA ILE A 333 29.60 1.59 -3.58
C ILE A 333 28.94 2.27 -4.78
N PRO A 334 27.92 1.65 -5.39
CA PRO A 334 27.13 2.30 -6.43
C PRO A 334 26.14 3.30 -5.84
N TRP A 335 25.65 4.22 -6.67
CA TRP A 335 24.43 4.98 -6.37
C TRP A 335 23.23 4.02 -6.35
N ALA A 336 22.38 4.10 -5.34
CA ALA A 336 21.06 3.48 -5.40
C ALA A 336 20.24 4.09 -6.55
N ARG A 337 19.38 3.28 -7.19
CA ARG A 337 18.47 3.76 -8.25
C ARG A 337 17.31 4.59 -7.70
N THR A 338 17.11 4.53 -6.38
CA THR A 338 16.13 5.32 -5.63
C THR A 338 16.83 6.41 -4.83
N VAL A 339 16.45 7.66 -5.07
CA VAL A 339 16.91 8.78 -4.23
C VAL A 339 16.11 8.83 -2.93
N ASN A 340 16.83 8.88 -1.80
CA ASN A 340 16.33 9.22 -0.49
C ASN A 340 16.84 10.63 -0.14
N PRO A 341 16.15 11.72 -0.50
CA PRO A 341 16.65 13.07 -0.28
C PRO A 341 16.27 13.57 1.12
N HIS A 342 17.18 14.31 1.76
CA HIS A 342 16.90 14.94 3.06
C HIS A 342 15.69 15.87 2.94
N ARG A 343 14.77 15.73 3.91
CA ARG A 343 13.47 16.42 3.91
C ARG A 343 12.65 16.23 2.64
N CYS A 344 12.82 15.12 1.94
CA CYS A 344 12.08 14.80 0.72
C CYS A 344 12.32 15.79 -0.45
N GLN A 345 13.34 16.65 -0.34
CA GLN A 345 13.50 17.82 -1.20
C GLN A 345 14.47 17.58 -2.36
N VAL A 346 13.97 17.75 -3.59
CA VAL A 346 14.76 17.68 -4.83
C VAL A 346 14.38 18.87 -5.71
N GLY A 347 15.36 19.71 -6.07
CA GLY A 347 15.18 20.80 -7.02
C GLY A 347 15.04 20.28 -8.45
N ARG A 348 14.30 21.03 -9.28
CA ARG A 348 14.07 20.69 -10.69
C ARG A 348 15.36 20.56 -11.47
N ASN A 349 16.33 21.43 -11.20
CA ASN A 349 17.61 21.44 -11.91
C ASN A 349 18.46 20.21 -11.58
N ALA A 350 18.24 19.53 -10.45
CA ALA A 350 19.00 18.34 -10.06
C ALA A 350 18.54 17.07 -10.78
N MET A 351 17.30 17.05 -11.30
CA MET A 351 16.69 15.85 -11.89
C MET A 351 17.53 15.25 -13.05
N PRO A 352 18.01 16.03 -14.04
CA PRO A 352 18.84 15.47 -15.12
C PRO A 352 20.18 14.88 -14.63
N PHE A 353 20.74 15.43 -13.56
CA PHE A 353 22.00 14.94 -13.00
C PHE A 353 21.84 13.62 -12.24
N LEU A 354 20.73 13.47 -11.52
CA LEU A 354 20.36 12.21 -10.88
C LEU A 354 20.14 11.13 -11.94
N GLU A 355 19.44 11.48 -13.03
CA GLU A 355 19.17 10.55 -14.12
C GLU A 355 20.46 10.06 -14.82
N ALA A 356 21.42 10.97 -15.04
CA ALA A 356 22.73 10.61 -15.62
C ALA A 356 23.52 9.60 -14.76
N ARG A 357 23.13 9.42 -13.48
CA ARG A 357 23.71 8.45 -12.54
C ARG A 357 22.86 7.18 -12.39
N GLY A 358 21.84 7.01 -13.23
CA GLY A 358 20.95 5.84 -13.20
C GLY A 358 19.89 5.90 -12.10
N VAL A 359 19.70 7.05 -11.45
CA VAL A 359 18.60 7.26 -10.50
C VAL A 359 17.31 7.47 -11.27
N GLN A 360 16.32 6.64 -11.03
CA GLN A 360 15.02 6.63 -11.73
C GLN A 360 13.83 6.73 -10.77
N PHE A 361 14.06 6.50 -9.49
CA PHE A 361 13.00 6.40 -8.49
C PHE A 361 13.21 7.43 -7.38
N THR A 362 12.11 7.83 -6.76
CA THR A 362 12.14 8.62 -5.53
C THR A 362 11.14 8.06 -4.53
N LEU A 363 11.52 8.11 -3.25
CA LEU A 363 10.65 7.83 -2.12
C LEU A 363 9.84 9.05 -1.64
N SER A 364 9.96 10.18 -2.34
CA SER A 364 9.22 11.41 -2.07
C SER A 364 8.07 11.61 -3.06
N GLY A 365 6.87 11.80 -2.54
CA GLY A 365 5.72 12.26 -3.31
C GLY A 365 5.66 13.78 -3.50
N GLN A 366 6.66 14.56 -3.07
CA GLN A 366 6.67 16.02 -3.24
C GLN A 366 7.00 16.41 -4.68
N TYR A 367 6.47 17.54 -5.15
CA TYR A 367 6.84 18.05 -6.47
C TYR A 367 8.30 18.51 -6.49
N PRO A 368 9.02 18.33 -7.60
CA PRO A 368 10.34 18.93 -7.78
C PRO A 368 10.31 20.45 -7.56
N GLY A 369 11.21 20.92 -6.70
CA GLY A 369 11.33 22.31 -6.26
C GLY A 369 10.49 22.69 -5.04
N GLU A 370 9.69 21.79 -4.48
CA GLU A 370 9.03 22.04 -3.19
C GLU A 370 10.02 21.91 -2.02
N THR A 371 9.83 22.75 -1.00
CA THR A 371 10.54 22.64 0.27
C THR A 371 9.67 21.94 1.30
N TRP A 372 10.28 21.47 2.39
CA TRP A 372 9.57 20.85 3.50
C TRP A 372 8.56 21.77 4.20
N GLU A 373 8.85 23.05 4.27
CA GLU A 373 8.13 24.02 5.12
C GLU A 373 7.03 24.77 4.36
N MET A 374 6.96 24.61 3.03
CA MET A 374 5.95 25.27 2.22
C MET A 374 4.62 24.52 2.20
N GLU A 375 3.63 25.16 1.61
CA GLU A 375 2.41 24.49 1.21
C GLU A 375 2.69 23.59 0.00
N HIS A 376 2.40 22.30 0.15
CA HIS A 376 2.60 21.29 -0.87
C HIS A 376 1.38 21.20 -1.77
N ARG A 377 1.63 20.95 -3.05
CA ARG A 377 0.59 20.57 -3.99
C ARG A 377 0.31 19.08 -3.83
N LEU A 378 -0.94 18.78 -3.53
CA LEU A 378 -1.44 17.43 -3.70
C LEU A 378 -1.54 17.15 -5.20
N TRP A 379 -1.21 15.92 -5.56
CA TRP A 379 -1.44 15.42 -6.90
C TRP A 379 -2.04 14.05 -6.79
N ASP A 380 -2.78 13.68 -7.82
CA ASP A 380 -3.54 12.45 -7.84
C ASP A 380 -2.66 11.26 -8.21
N GLY A 381 -1.60 11.06 -7.43
CA GLY A 381 -0.66 9.96 -7.60
C GLY A 381 -1.35 8.63 -7.37
N ALA A 382 -1.27 7.77 -8.38
CA ALA A 382 -1.88 6.45 -8.31
C ALA A 382 -1.37 5.66 -7.08
N PRO A 383 -2.22 4.82 -6.49
CA PRO A 383 -3.61 4.56 -6.90
C PRO A 383 -4.63 5.52 -6.29
N TYR A 384 -4.39 6.07 -5.10
CA TYR A 384 -5.45 6.74 -4.31
C TYR A 384 -5.31 8.27 -4.19
N GLY A 385 -4.30 8.86 -4.84
CA GLY A 385 -3.90 10.25 -4.58
C GLY A 385 -3.38 10.46 -3.14
N HIS A 386 -2.91 9.38 -2.51
CA HIS A 386 -2.42 9.38 -1.14
C HIS A 386 -0.89 9.58 -1.15
N PRO A 387 -0.35 10.69 -0.60
CA PRO A 387 1.07 11.01 -0.78
C PRO A 387 2.04 10.08 -0.05
N GLY A 388 1.55 9.29 0.91
CA GLY A 388 2.33 8.26 1.57
C GLY A 388 2.30 6.86 0.96
N PHE A 389 1.43 6.65 -0.02
CA PHE A 389 1.22 5.38 -0.71
C PHE A 389 1.02 5.66 -2.19
N THR A 390 2.12 5.72 -2.93
CA THR A 390 2.14 6.17 -4.32
C THR A 390 3.01 5.25 -5.16
N ILE A 391 2.49 4.86 -6.33
CA ILE A 391 3.17 4.13 -7.40
C ILE A 391 2.78 4.81 -8.71
N ALA A 392 3.49 5.87 -9.07
CA ALA A 392 3.14 6.68 -10.24
C ALA A 392 4.33 7.45 -10.81
N PRO A 393 4.29 7.84 -12.10
CA PRO A 393 5.24 8.81 -12.65
C PRO A 393 5.22 10.11 -11.83
N LEU A 394 6.41 10.64 -11.51
CA LEU A 394 6.53 11.90 -10.76
C LEU A 394 6.09 13.08 -11.63
N PRO A 395 5.09 13.89 -11.22
CA PRO A 395 4.68 15.05 -11.99
C PRO A 395 5.83 16.05 -12.20
N GLY A 396 5.93 16.57 -13.42
CA GLY A 396 7.03 17.46 -13.81
C GLY A 396 8.35 16.74 -14.13
N SER A 397 8.37 15.41 -14.13
CA SER A 397 9.47 14.60 -14.64
C SER A 397 8.95 13.57 -15.65
N VAL A 398 9.65 13.43 -16.78
CA VAL A 398 9.32 12.41 -17.80
C VAL A 398 10.00 11.07 -17.54
N ARG A 399 10.88 11.00 -16.53
CA ARG A 399 11.76 9.84 -16.30
C ARG A 399 11.78 9.34 -14.86
N PHE A 400 11.27 10.12 -13.91
CA PHE A 400 11.21 9.70 -12.52
C PHE A 400 9.87 9.05 -12.18
N PHE A 401 9.94 8.06 -11.32
CA PHE A 401 8.79 7.34 -10.82
C PHE A 401 8.80 7.39 -9.27
N VAL A 402 7.67 7.73 -8.68
CA VAL A 402 7.49 7.74 -7.22
C VAL A 402 7.03 6.37 -6.78
N VAL A 403 7.75 5.81 -5.81
CA VAL A 403 7.35 4.58 -5.12
C VAL A 403 7.50 4.85 -3.63
N THR A 404 6.39 4.86 -2.91
CA THR A 404 6.37 5.05 -1.45
C THR A 404 5.32 4.17 -0.79
N SER A 405 5.63 3.71 0.42
CA SER A 405 4.74 2.94 1.29
C SER A 405 5.02 3.31 2.74
N GLY A 406 3.99 3.44 3.57
CA GLY A 406 4.14 3.51 5.02
C GLY A 406 4.20 4.92 5.63
N ARG A 407 3.70 5.95 4.95
CA ARG A 407 3.61 7.31 5.51
C ARG A 407 2.14 7.71 5.72
N PRO A 408 1.54 7.41 6.88
CA PRO A 408 0.13 7.66 7.12
C PRO A 408 -0.19 9.16 7.11
N TYR A 409 -1.46 9.47 6.82
CA TYR A 409 -1.83 10.79 6.31
C TYR A 409 -2.69 11.60 7.28
N HIS A 410 -3.59 10.97 8.03
CA HIS A 410 -4.65 11.70 8.74
C HIS A 410 -4.18 12.68 9.83
N ASP A 411 -3.25 12.30 10.70
CA ASP A 411 -2.82 13.22 11.78
C ASP A 411 -1.64 14.11 11.37
N ALA A 412 -0.97 13.77 10.26
CA ALA A 412 0.25 14.42 9.79
C ALA A 412 -0.01 15.52 8.76
N VAL A 413 -1.16 15.52 8.09
CA VAL A 413 -1.44 16.42 6.97
C VAL A 413 -2.61 17.35 7.30
N VAL A 414 -2.42 18.64 7.04
CA VAL A 414 -3.49 19.66 7.08
C VAL A 414 -3.81 20.08 5.67
N PHE A 415 -4.99 19.75 5.20
CA PHE A 415 -5.51 20.29 3.94
C PHE A 415 -5.74 21.79 4.08
N THR A 416 -5.12 22.58 3.21
CA THR A 416 -5.29 24.04 3.16
C THR A 416 -6.17 24.47 1.98
N GLY A 417 -6.45 23.55 1.06
CA GLY A 417 -7.33 23.71 -0.10
C GLY A 417 -7.64 22.35 -0.74
N PRO A 418 -8.38 22.32 -1.86
CA PRO A 418 -8.71 21.08 -2.57
C PRO A 418 -7.48 20.29 -3.00
N ASP A 419 -6.45 21.00 -3.48
CA ASP A 419 -5.23 20.42 -4.05
C ASP A 419 -3.97 20.84 -3.28
N THR A 420 -4.11 21.31 -2.04
CA THR A 420 -2.97 21.81 -1.26
C THR A 420 -3.01 21.34 0.17
N CYS A 421 -1.84 21.06 0.72
CA CYS A 421 -1.70 20.66 2.10
C CYS A 421 -0.41 21.19 2.76
N ARG A 422 -0.37 21.12 4.09
CA ARG A 422 0.83 21.34 4.90
C ARG A 422 1.07 20.15 5.79
N LEU A 423 2.35 19.83 6.01
CA LEU A 423 2.75 18.79 6.94
C LEU A 423 2.86 19.36 8.36
N ARG A 424 2.26 18.68 9.33
CA ARG A 424 2.55 18.89 10.76
C ARG A 424 3.81 18.12 11.09
N GLU A 425 4.96 18.77 10.98
CA GLU A 425 6.29 18.14 11.12
C GLU A 425 6.37 17.12 12.26
N HIS A 426 5.99 17.51 13.48
CA HIS A 426 6.04 16.60 14.62
C HIS A 426 5.12 15.38 14.47
N ALA A 427 3.87 15.58 14.04
CA ALA A 427 2.93 14.47 13.83
C ALA A 427 3.33 13.56 12.67
N TYR A 428 3.94 14.13 11.63
CA TYR A 428 4.52 13.39 10.51
C TYR A 428 5.67 12.50 10.98
N LEU A 429 6.64 13.07 11.70
CA LEU A 429 7.81 12.32 12.17
C LEU A 429 7.42 11.22 13.15
N MET A 430 6.46 11.47 14.05
CA MET A 430 5.89 10.45 14.95
C MET A 430 5.25 9.25 14.25
N GLN A 431 4.83 9.43 12.99
CA GLN A 431 4.19 8.42 12.18
C GLN A 431 5.15 7.69 11.26
N VAL A 432 6.12 8.40 10.69
CA VAL A 432 7.11 7.85 9.74
C VAL A 432 8.31 7.23 10.44
N ASP A 433 8.70 7.73 11.61
CA ASP A 433 9.82 7.19 12.38
C ASP A 433 9.31 6.60 13.71
N PRO A 434 9.31 5.26 13.85
CA PRO A 434 8.91 4.57 15.07
C PRO A 434 9.69 4.99 16.31
N MET A 435 10.91 5.51 16.18
CA MET A 435 11.74 5.93 17.31
C MET A 435 11.54 7.40 17.69
N TRP A 436 10.98 8.20 16.78
CA TRP A 436 10.73 9.62 17.02
C TRP A 436 9.71 9.80 18.14
N GLY A 437 9.96 10.75 19.04
CA GLY A 437 9.15 11.02 20.24
C GLY A 437 9.07 9.89 21.28
N ARG A 438 9.73 8.74 21.06
CA ARG A 438 9.59 7.53 21.91
C ARG A 438 10.90 7.05 22.52
N THR A 439 12.00 7.77 22.25
CA THR A 439 13.32 7.51 22.82
C THR A 439 13.79 8.72 23.63
N ARG A 440 14.87 8.55 24.41
CA ARG A 440 15.53 9.65 25.13
C ARG A 440 16.28 10.62 24.22
N TRP A 441 16.38 10.32 22.93
CA TRP A 441 17.00 11.20 21.94
C TRP A 441 16.42 12.61 22.03
N GLN A 442 17.29 13.63 22.16
CA GLN A 442 16.89 15.04 22.31
C GLN A 442 15.79 15.31 23.36
N ASN A 443 15.75 14.54 24.46
CA ASN A 443 14.70 14.63 25.49
C ASN A 443 13.28 14.46 24.95
N HIS A 444 13.12 13.72 23.85
CA HIS A 444 11.82 13.39 23.27
C HIS A 444 10.91 12.64 24.26
N SER A 445 11.47 11.76 25.08
CA SER A 445 10.79 11.02 26.13
C SER A 445 11.70 10.84 27.36
N PRO A 446 11.16 10.77 28.59
CA PRO A 446 11.95 10.45 29.78
C PRO A 446 12.50 9.01 29.77
N VAL A 447 11.86 8.11 29.03
CA VAL A 447 12.24 6.69 28.91
C VAL A 447 12.10 6.20 27.48
N ASP A 448 12.86 5.18 27.12
CA ASP A 448 12.73 4.50 25.83
C ASP A 448 11.53 3.56 25.90
N ASP A 449 10.46 3.88 25.15
CA ASP A 449 9.21 3.11 25.13
C ASP A 449 9.24 2.06 24.00
N TRP A 450 9.92 0.94 24.29
CA TRP A 450 10.13 -0.14 23.32
C TRP A 450 8.84 -0.76 22.77
N ASP A 451 7.76 -0.80 23.57
CA ASP A 451 6.48 -1.33 23.10
C ASP A 451 5.81 -0.39 22.11
N ALA A 452 5.85 0.93 22.38
CA ALA A 452 5.34 1.93 21.46
C ALA A 452 6.16 2.00 20.16
N ILE A 453 7.49 1.86 20.25
CA ILE A 453 8.38 1.80 19.07
C ILE A 453 8.05 0.58 18.22
N ALA A 454 7.96 -0.61 18.83
CA ALA A 454 7.59 -1.84 18.13
C ALA A 454 6.20 -1.72 17.49
N SER A 455 5.22 -1.16 18.20
CA SER A 455 3.87 -0.96 17.69
C SER A 455 3.81 0.00 16.50
N ALA A 456 4.61 1.07 16.51
CA ALA A 456 4.69 2.00 15.38
C ALA A 456 5.33 1.35 14.14
N ALA A 457 6.42 0.59 14.30
CA ALA A 457 7.05 -0.16 13.21
C ALA A 457 6.09 -1.22 12.63
N VAL A 458 5.42 -1.99 13.51
CA VAL A 458 4.40 -2.98 13.12
C VAL A 458 3.26 -2.31 12.35
N ARG A 459 2.81 -1.12 12.77
CA ARG A 459 1.76 -0.38 12.06
C ARG A 459 2.19 -0.05 10.63
N GLN A 460 3.40 0.47 10.42
CA GLN A 460 3.89 0.79 9.07
C GLN A 460 3.96 -0.46 8.16
N ILE A 461 4.47 -1.58 8.70
CA ILE A 461 4.51 -2.87 7.98
C ILE A 461 3.08 -3.32 7.61
N ARG A 462 2.16 -3.29 8.58
CA ARG A 462 0.77 -3.71 8.40
C ARG A 462 0.06 -2.87 7.34
N LEU A 463 0.16 -1.54 7.40
CA LEU A 463 -0.52 -0.66 6.44
C LEU A 463 -0.05 -0.93 4.99
N GLY A 464 1.26 -1.08 4.78
CA GLY A 464 1.81 -1.42 3.47
C GLY A 464 1.30 -2.76 2.93
N LEU A 465 1.39 -3.82 3.74
CA LEU A 465 0.99 -5.16 3.29
C LEU A 465 -0.53 -5.33 3.20
N ASN A 466 -1.31 -4.69 4.08
CA ASN A 466 -2.76 -4.73 4.04
C ASN A 466 -3.30 -4.06 2.77
N ALA A 467 -2.66 -3.00 2.29
CA ALA A 467 -3.05 -2.29 1.07
C ALA A 467 -2.47 -2.89 -0.24
N LEU A 468 -1.79 -4.04 -0.18
CA LEU A 468 -1.04 -4.63 -1.30
C LEU A 468 0.02 -3.68 -1.91
N PHE A 469 0.62 -2.87 -1.04
CA PHE A 469 1.91 -2.24 -1.26
C PHE A 469 3.01 -3.18 -0.70
N PHE A 470 4.09 -2.62 -0.17
CA PHE A 470 5.22 -3.32 0.42
C PHE A 470 5.44 -2.85 1.85
N ALA A 471 6.05 -3.70 2.68
CA ALA A 471 6.46 -3.31 4.02
C ALA A 471 7.69 -2.40 3.94
N CYS A 472 7.58 -1.19 4.51
CA CYS A 472 8.68 -0.23 4.54
C CYS A 472 8.71 0.56 5.85
N PRO A 473 9.09 -0.07 6.97
CA PRO A 473 9.40 0.70 8.17
C PRO A 473 10.51 1.71 7.85
N SER A 474 10.32 2.96 8.29
CA SER A 474 11.27 4.04 8.09
C SER A 474 11.81 4.54 9.43
N THR A 475 13.04 5.04 9.50
CA THR A 475 13.59 5.70 10.71
C THR A 475 14.78 6.59 10.33
N HIS A 476 15.38 7.28 11.30
CA HIS A 476 16.60 8.05 11.12
C HIS A 476 17.75 7.39 11.91
N GLU A 477 18.95 7.34 11.34
CA GLU A 477 20.09 6.74 12.06
C GLU A 477 20.42 7.50 13.34
N GLN A 478 20.06 8.77 13.44
CA GLN A 478 20.27 9.58 14.64
C GLN A 478 19.59 9.01 15.89
N THR A 479 18.39 8.42 15.74
CA THR A 479 17.72 7.76 16.85
C THR A 479 18.30 6.36 17.10
N VAL A 480 18.74 5.66 16.03
CA VAL A 480 19.43 4.38 16.13
C VAL A 480 20.75 4.52 16.90
N ALA A 481 21.50 5.60 16.67
CA ALA A 481 22.79 5.88 17.33
C ALA A 481 22.69 6.03 18.86
N TYR A 482 21.48 6.23 19.40
CA TYR A 482 21.22 6.42 20.82
C TYR A 482 20.79 5.14 21.53
N VAL A 483 20.59 4.04 20.81
CA VAL A 483 20.21 2.75 21.38
C VAL A 483 21.35 1.74 21.25
N ARG A 484 21.38 0.75 22.14
CA ARG A 484 22.39 -0.32 22.04
C ARG A 484 21.99 -1.30 20.95
N LEU A 485 22.98 -1.93 20.31
CA LEU A 485 22.73 -2.93 19.26
C LEU A 485 21.88 -4.11 19.77
N GLU A 486 22.03 -4.51 21.04
CA GLU A 486 21.23 -5.58 21.63
C GLU A 486 19.76 -5.18 21.81
N GLU A 487 19.50 -3.90 22.09
CA GLU A 487 18.15 -3.35 22.21
C GLU A 487 17.50 -3.21 20.82
N TRP A 488 18.27 -2.76 19.83
CA TRP A 488 17.87 -2.75 18.43
C TRP A 488 17.49 -4.15 17.93
N ALA A 489 18.32 -5.15 18.20
CA ALA A 489 18.03 -6.53 17.84
C ALA A 489 16.78 -7.07 18.54
N SER A 490 16.61 -6.73 19.84
CA SER A 490 15.42 -7.12 20.60
C SER A 490 14.14 -6.46 20.06
N LEU A 491 14.22 -5.21 19.61
CA LEU A 491 13.12 -4.51 18.96
C LEU A 491 12.68 -5.25 17.68
N TRP A 492 13.61 -5.56 16.78
CA TRP A 492 13.25 -6.20 15.51
C TRP A 492 12.76 -7.63 15.68
N LYS A 493 13.27 -8.37 16.67
CA LYS A 493 12.71 -9.65 17.07
C LYS A 493 11.25 -9.53 17.50
N GLU A 494 10.90 -8.47 18.23
CA GLU A 494 9.53 -8.23 18.66
C GLU A 494 8.62 -7.79 17.50
N VAL A 495 9.12 -6.92 16.60
CA VAL A 495 8.42 -6.53 15.36
C VAL A 495 8.15 -7.75 14.49
N ASP A 496 9.14 -8.62 14.31
CA ASP A 496 9.04 -9.87 13.56
C ASP A 496 7.98 -10.80 14.16
N ARG A 497 8.03 -11.01 15.49
CA ARG A 497 7.01 -11.80 16.22
C ARG A 497 5.59 -11.25 16.01
N ARG A 498 5.40 -9.94 16.07
CA ARG A 498 4.08 -9.29 15.88
C ARG A 498 3.59 -9.33 14.44
N THR A 499 4.50 -9.48 13.47
CA THR A 499 4.21 -9.53 12.03
C THR A 499 4.39 -10.92 11.40
N ALA A 500 4.65 -11.95 12.21
CA ALA A 500 4.93 -13.32 11.74
C ALA A 500 3.80 -13.94 10.88
N ARG A 501 2.57 -13.42 10.97
CA ARG A 501 1.43 -13.83 10.13
C ARG A 501 1.52 -13.34 8.68
N TYR A 502 2.40 -12.38 8.39
CA TYR A 502 2.61 -11.85 7.05
C TYR A 502 3.76 -12.58 6.39
N GLU A 503 3.50 -13.16 5.21
CA GLU A 503 4.57 -13.48 4.28
C GLU A 503 5.30 -12.19 3.89
N ARG A 504 6.62 -12.25 3.79
CA ARG A 504 7.48 -11.12 3.42
C ARG A 504 8.56 -11.60 2.46
N TRP A 505 8.78 -10.85 1.39
CA TRP A 505 9.81 -11.11 0.38
C TRP A 505 10.88 -10.02 0.49
N PRO A 506 12.02 -10.28 1.15
CA PRO A 506 13.08 -9.29 1.27
C PRO A 506 13.54 -8.82 -0.11
N ALA A 507 13.58 -7.50 -0.31
CA ALA A 507 14.04 -6.89 -1.56
C ALA A 507 14.66 -5.51 -1.27
N LEU A 508 15.64 -5.10 -2.08
CA LEU A 508 16.13 -3.72 -2.05
C LEU A 508 15.03 -2.77 -2.51
N TYR A 509 15.01 -1.55 -1.97
CA TYR A 509 13.98 -0.57 -2.32
C TYR A 509 13.94 -0.29 -3.83
N SER A 510 15.11 -0.13 -4.46
CA SER A 510 15.20 0.02 -5.91
C SER A 510 14.61 -1.15 -6.70
N ASP A 511 14.70 -2.38 -6.21
CA ASP A 511 14.13 -3.55 -6.90
C ASP A 511 12.61 -3.58 -6.75
N VAL A 512 12.10 -3.23 -5.56
CA VAL A 512 10.66 -2.99 -5.35
C VAL A 512 10.17 -1.91 -6.30
N ALA A 513 10.91 -0.81 -6.46
CA ALA A 513 10.51 0.31 -7.30
C ALA A 513 10.49 -0.04 -8.80
N VAL A 514 11.48 -0.81 -9.27
CA VAL A 514 11.49 -1.35 -10.64
C VAL A 514 10.28 -2.26 -10.88
N TYR A 515 10.02 -3.20 -9.97
CA TYR A 515 8.86 -4.08 -10.08
C TYR A 515 7.57 -3.28 -10.10
N ALA A 516 7.41 -2.32 -9.18
CA ALA A 516 6.22 -1.50 -9.05
C ALA A 516 5.94 -0.69 -10.34
N ARG A 517 6.98 -0.13 -10.97
CA ARG A 517 6.87 0.55 -12.28
C ARG A 517 6.44 -0.41 -13.39
N ALA A 518 7.09 -1.57 -13.52
CA ALA A 518 6.75 -2.57 -14.53
C ALA A 518 5.31 -3.07 -14.37
N ARG A 519 4.89 -3.31 -13.14
CA ARG A 519 3.52 -3.69 -12.78
C ARG A 519 2.52 -2.58 -13.09
N HIS A 520 2.84 -1.32 -12.78
CA HIS A 520 1.96 -0.18 -13.07
C HIS A 520 1.64 -0.06 -14.57
N GLY A 521 2.61 -0.39 -15.44
CA GLY A 521 2.43 -0.45 -16.89
C GLY A 521 1.82 -1.74 -17.43
N THR A 522 1.37 -2.68 -16.58
CA THR A 522 0.86 -3.99 -16.99
C THR A 522 -0.51 -4.26 -16.38
N ARG A 523 -1.44 -4.80 -17.17
CA ARG A 523 -2.82 -5.10 -16.74
C ARG A 523 -3.16 -6.57 -17.02
N LEU A 524 -3.88 -7.18 -16.07
CA LEU A 524 -4.53 -8.47 -16.26
C LEU A 524 -5.95 -8.20 -16.80
N GLN A 525 -6.17 -8.50 -18.08
CA GLN A 525 -7.39 -8.12 -18.81
C GLN A 525 -8.51 -9.16 -18.62
N ASN A 526 -8.18 -10.43 -18.90
CA ASN A 526 -9.15 -11.52 -18.84
C ASN A 526 -8.54 -12.75 -18.15
N VAL A 527 -9.40 -13.53 -17.50
CA VAL A 527 -9.03 -14.77 -16.83
C VAL A 527 -10.04 -15.85 -17.19
N HIS A 528 -9.64 -16.80 -18.02
CA HIS A 528 -10.50 -17.85 -18.55
C HIS A 528 -10.26 -19.15 -17.79
N TRP A 529 -11.35 -19.75 -17.29
CA TRP A 529 -11.29 -21.03 -16.59
C TRP A 529 -11.98 -22.13 -17.38
N SER A 530 -11.22 -23.18 -17.75
CA SER A 530 -11.73 -24.32 -18.52
C SER A 530 -12.30 -25.46 -17.66
N GLY A 531 -12.15 -25.40 -16.34
CA GLY A 531 -12.38 -26.52 -15.43
C GLY A 531 -11.10 -27.25 -15.00
N THR A 532 -9.99 -27.07 -15.72
CA THR A 532 -8.69 -27.71 -15.41
C THR A 532 -7.48 -26.78 -15.55
N SER A 533 -7.62 -25.71 -16.32
CA SER A 533 -6.55 -24.74 -16.60
C SER A 533 -7.05 -23.31 -16.51
N LEU A 534 -6.21 -22.44 -15.96
CA LEU A 534 -6.44 -21.00 -15.91
C LEU A 534 -5.61 -20.34 -17.01
N ALA A 535 -6.28 -19.64 -17.93
CA ALA A 535 -5.62 -18.84 -18.95
C ALA A 535 -5.79 -17.35 -18.64
N CYS A 536 -4.68 -16.66 -18.41
CA CYS A 536 -4.62 -15.24 -18.10
C CYS A 536 -4.14 -14.47 -19.32
N GLU A 537 -4.86 -13.41 -19.67
CA GLU A 537 -4.49 -12.48 -20.75
C GLU A 537 -3.97 -11.18 -20.13
N LEU A 538 -2.72 -10.85 -20.42
CA LEU A 538 -2.06 -9.65 -19.95
C LEU A 538 -1.79 -8.70 -21.10
N GLU A 539 -1.72 -7.41 -20.78
CA GLU A 539 -1.35 -6.34 -21.69
C GLU A 539 -0.37 -5.39 -20.99
N GLY A 540 0.73 -5.03 -21.65
CA GLY A 540 1.74 -4.13 -21.10
C GLY A 540 3.10 -4.27 -21.74
N CYS A 541 4.11 -3.75 -21.06
CA CYS A 541 5.52 -3.88 -21.46
C CYS A 541 6.44 -4.00 -20.22
N PRO A 542 6.27 -5.02 -19.38
CA PRO A 542 7.15 -5.20 -18.23
C PRO A 542 8.57 -5.58 -18.67
N ASP A 543 9.56 -4.86 -18.14
CA ASP A 543 10.99 -5.10 -18.39
C ASP A 543 11.66 -6.01 -17.35
N VAL A 544 10.89 -6.45 -16.35
CA VAL A 544 11.29 -7.44 -15.34
C VAL A 544 10.20 -8.51 -15.18
N PRO A 545 10.55 -9.72 -14.69
CA PRO A 545 9.56 -10.73 -14.39
C PRO A 545 8.50 -10.23 -13.39
N LEU A 546 7.24 -10.53 -13.65
CA LEU A 546 6.11 -10.26 -12.77
C LEU A 546 5.56 -11.55 -12.16
N TYR A 547 4.71 -11.42 -11.13
CA TYR A 547 4.02 -12.55 -10.51
C TYR A 547 2.50 -12.36 -10.55
N LEU A 548 1.80 -13.36 -11.10
CA LEU A 548 0.36 -13.51 -10.93
C LEU A 548 0.09 -14.26 -9.63
N THR A 549 -0.71 -13.68 -8.76
CA THR A 549 -1.20 -14.36 -7.55
C THR A 549 -2.48 -15.10 -7.89
N VAL A 550 -2.46 -16.43 -7.80
CA VAL A 550 -3.62 -17.29 -8.03
C VAL A 550 -4.15 -17.81 -6.71
N TRP A 551 -5.43 -17.54 -6.45
CA TRP A 551 -6.14 -17.91 -5.24
C TRP A 551 -7.04 -19.12 -5.49
N ASN A 552 -7.05 -20.06 -4.54
CA ASN A 552 -7.86 -21.27 -4.56
C ASN A 552 -8.53 -21.50 -3.21
N ASP A 553 -9.65 -22.22 -3.21
CA ASP A 553 -10.29 -22.65 -1.98
C ASP A 553 -9.47 -23.74 -1.30
N PHE A 554 -9.45 -23.72 0.03
CA PHE A 554 -8.81 -24.73 0.85
C PHE A 554 -9.77 -25.17 1.96
N GLY A 555 -9.87 -26.49 2.17
CA GLY A 555 -10.82 -27.08 3.12
C GLY A 555 -12.28 -26.80 2.74
N ASP A 556 -13.14 -26.58 3.74
CA ASP A 556 -14.58 -26.32 3.59
C ASP A 556 -14.89 -24.91 3.07
N SER A 557 -14.07 -24.36 2.17
CA SER A 557 -14.25 -23.02 1.57
C SER A 557 -14.19 -21.83 2.54
N GLU A 558 -13.91 -22.04 3.82
CA GLU A 558 -13.67 -20.96 4.78
C GLU A 558 -12.28 -20.31 4.59
N TRP A 559 -11.33 -21.06 4.04
CA TRP A 559 -9.94 -20.63 3.88
C TRP A 559 -9.57 -20.52 2.40
N VAL A 560 -8.75 -19.53 2.08
CA VAL A 560 -8.23 -19.33 0.73
C VAL A 560 -6.70 -19.47 0.75
N GLY A 561 -6.19 -20.37 -0.09
CA GLY A 561 -4.77 -20.52 -0.36
C GLY A 561 -4.33 -19.67 -1.54
N ARG A 562 -3.04 -19.34 -1.60
CA ARG A 562 -2.43 -18.62 -2.73
C ARG A 562 -1.19 -19.33 -3.25
N ARG A 563 -0.90 -19.12 -4.53
CA ARG A 563 0.38 -19.41 -5.18
C ARG A 563 0.76 -18.26 -6.10
N TYR A 564 2.04 -18.17 -6.44
CA TYR A 564 2.57 -17.16 -7.34
C TYR A 564 3.04 -17.83 -8.63
N GLU A 565 2.52 -17.37 -9.75
CA GLU A 565 2.90 -17.81 -11.08
C GLU A 565 3.78 -16.74 -11.73
N ARG A 566 4.99 -17.12 -12.09
CA ARG A 566 5.95 -16.21 -12.71
C ARG A 566 5.58 -15.92 -14.16
N VAL A 567 5.67 -14.66 -14.53
CA VAL A 567 5.46 -14.13 -15.88
C VAL A 567 6.77 -13.51 -16.34
N GLU A 568 7.35 -14.06 -17.41
CA GLU A 568 8.55 -13.47 -18.00
C GLU A 568 8.24 -12.13 -18.70
N PRO A 569 9.24 -11.23 -18.86
CA PRO A 569 9.09 -9.98 -19.61
C PRO A 569 8.47 -10.19 -21.00
N PHE A 570 7.62 -9.26 -21.42
CA PHE A 570 6.95 -9.28 -22.72
C PHE A 570 6.61 -7.86 -23.19
N GLU A 571 6.19 -7.72 -24.45
CA GLU A 571 5.71 -6.47 -25.03
C GLU A 571 4.36 -6.70 -25.74
N GLY A 572 3.39 -5.82 -25.50
CA GLY A 572 2.06 -5.91 -26.08
C GLY A 572 1.16 -6.84 -25.27
N SER A 573 0.57 -7.85 -25.94
CA SER A 573 -0.34 -8.81 -25.29
C SER A 573 0.31 -10.17 -25.14
N GLN A 574 0.14 -10.77 -23.95
CA GLN A 574 0.65 -12.09 -23.62
C GLN A 574 -0.47 -12.95 -23.03
N ARG A 575 -0.62 -14.17 -23.54
CA ARG A 575 -1.49 -15.20 -22.94
C ARG A 575 -0.63 -16.21 -22.20
N ILE A 576 -1.00 -16.51 -20.96
CA ILE A 576 -0.30 -17.47 -20.11
C ILE A 576 -1.30 -18.48 -19.59
N VAL A 577 -0.93 -19.77 -19.65
CA VAL A 577 -1.80 -20.87 -19.24
C VAL A 577 -1.11 -21.67 -18.15
N PHE A 578 -1.81 -21.84 -17.03
CA PHE A 578 -1.34 -22.62 -15.90
C PHE A 578 -2.30 -23.79 -15.67
N SER A 579 -1.76 -25.00 -15.58
CA SER A 579 -2.52 -26.16 -15.10
C SER A 579 -2.82 -25.99 -13.61
N GLN A 580 -3.98 -26.48 -13.18
CA GLN A 580 -4.20 -26.71 -11.75
C GLN A 580 -3.36 -27.93 -11.35
N VAL A 581 -2.52 -27.76 -10.31
CA VAL A 581 -1.91 -28.88 -9.59
C VAL A 581 -2.71 -29.11 -8.32
#